data_AF-A0A455UFB5-F1
#
_entry.id   AF-A0A455UFB5-F1
#
_cell.length_a   1.000
_cell.length_b   1.000
_cell.length_c   1.000
_cell.angle_alpha   90.00
_cell.angle_beta   90.00
_cell.angle_gamma   90.00
#
_symmetry.space_group_name_H-M   'P 1'
#
loop_
_entity.id
_entity.type
_entity.pdbx_description
1 polymer ?
#
loop_
_entity_poly.entity_id
_entity_poly.type
_entity_poly.pdbx_seq_one_letter_code
_entity_poly.pdbx_strand_id
1 'polypeptide(L)'
;MKTDQLTSSHEDSKLNGLLSKFDDAVSLLAQAPALSKPAQLPYVMDTARHVLLQDGGCEALESRAQAFENSGLFSGSDWETPSI
;
A
#
# COMPACT_ATOMS: atom_id res chain seq x y z
N MET A 1 -24.90 17.00 -16.93
CA MET A 1 -23.43 16.87 -16.95
C MET A 1 -22.81 17.61 -15.76
N LYS A 2 -23.11 17.20 -14.52
CA LYS A 2 -22.58 17.85 -13.30
C LYS A 2 -22.36 16.88 -12.14
N THR A 3 -22.83 15.63 -12.29
CA THR A 3 -22.73 14.57 -11.30
C THR A 3 -21.38 13.85 -11.36
N ASP A 4 -20.78 13.69 -12.54
CA ASP A 4 -19.50 12.97 -12.72
C ASP A 4 -18.27 13.71 -12.15
N GLN A 5 -18.29 15.05 -12.15
CA GLN A 5 -17.13 15.83 -11.67
C GLN A 5 -17.03 15.87 -10.14
N LEU A 6 -18.17 15.75 -9.45
CA LEU A 6 -18.22 15.82 -7.98
C LEU A 6 -17.91 14.46 -7.34
N THR A 7 -18.22 13.35 -8.03
CA THR A 7 -17.85 12.00 -7.59
C THR A 7 -16.35 11.73 -7.80
N SER A 8 -15.78 12.11 -8.94
CA SER A 8 -14.34 11.93 -9.24
C SER A 8 -13.45 12.58 -8.16
N SER A 9 -13.73 13.83 -7.80
CA SER A 9 -12.95 14.56 -6.79
C SER A 9 -13.04 13.98 -5.37
N HIS A 10 -14.15 13.33 -5.01
CA HIS A 10 -14.30 12.63 -3.74
C HIS A 10 -13.56 11.29 -3.73
N GLU A 11 -13.64 10.51 -4.82
CA GLU A 11 -12.88 9.27 -4.96
C GLU A 11 -11.37 9.54 -4.98
N ASP A 12 -10.92 10.61 -5.65
CA ASP A 12 -9.51 11.06 -5.61
C ASP A 12 -9.07 11.41 -4.19
N SER A 13 -9.90 12.15 -3.44
CA SER A 13 -9.61 12.52 -2.05
C SER A 13 -9.53 11.29 -1.13
N LYS A 14 -10.41 10.31 -1.36
CA LYS A 14 -10.44 9.04 -0.62
C LYS A 14 -9.22 8.19 -0.94
N LEU A 15 -8.87 8.02 -2.22
CA LEU A 15 -7.68 7.30 -2.67
C LEU A 15 -6.43 7.94 -2.05
N ASN A 16 -6.28 9.26 -2.13
CA ASN A 16 -5.15 9.98 -1.53
C ASN A 16 -5.03 9.72 -0.02
N GLY A 17 -6.16 9.72 0.71
CA GLY A 17 -6.18 9.39 2.13
C GLY A 17 -5.79 7.94 2.42
N LEU A 18 -6.17 6.98 1.56
CA LEU A 18 -5.76 5.58 1.68
C LEU A 18 -4.27 5.39 1.36
N LEU A 19 -3.76 6.09 0.33
CA LEU A 19 -2.34 6.07 -0.03
C LEU A 19 -1.46 6.62 1.08
N SER A 20 -1.86 7.72 1.74
CA SER A 20 -1.13 8.24 2.90
C SER A 20 -1.02 7.20 4.02
N LYS A 21 -2.11 6.48 4.33
CA LYS A 21 -2.09 5.43 5.36
C LYS A 21 -1.23 4.23 4.96
N PHE A 22 -1.25 3.87 3.68
CA PHE A 22 -0.38 2.82 3.14
C PHE A 22 1.09 3.22 3.26
N ASP A 23 1.44 4.42 2.85
CA ASP A 23 2.81 4.95 2.91
C ASP A 23 3.31 5.01 4.38
N ASP A 24 2.45 5.41 5.32
CA ASP A 24 2.74 5.37 6.76
C ASP A 24 2.97 3.93 7.27
N ALA A 25 2.12 2.98 6.87
CA ALA A 25 2.24 1.57 7.26
C ALA A 25 3.56 0.96 6.76
N VAL A 26 3.94 1.26 5.51
CA VAL A 26 5.21 0.84 4.90
C VAL A 26 6.40 1.46 5.63
N SER A 27 6.32 2.74 6.00
CA SER A 27 7.34 3.43 6.77
C SER A 27 7.54 2.80 8.16
N LEU A 28 6.45 2.44 8.85
CA LEU A 28 6.50 1.75 10.14
C LEU A 28 7.15 0.37 10.01
N LEU A 29 6.81 -0.39 8.97
CA LEU A 29 7.42 -1.69 8.69
C LEU A 29 8.93 -1.56 8.40
N ALA A 30 9.33 -0.55 7.62
CA ALA A 30 10.73 -0.30 7.28
C ALA A 30 11.59 0.00 8.52
N GLN A 31 11.03 0.75 9.48
CA GLN A 31 11.70 1.15 10.71
C GLN A 31 11.63 0.07 11.82
N ALA A 32 10.75 -0.92 11.69
CA ALA A 32 10.57 -1.95 12.71
C ALA A 32 11.78 -2.91 12.78
N PRO A 33 12.19 -3.32 14.00
CA PRO A 33 13.15 -4.41 14.18
C PRO A 33 12.67 -5.68 13.49
N ALA A 34 13.59 -6.50 12.97
CA ALA A 34 13.27 -7.73 12.24
C ALA A 34 12.28 -8.65 12.99
N LEU A 35 12.43 -8.80 14.30
CA LEU A 35 11.55 -9.62 15.14
C LEU A 35 10.13 -9.06 15.26
N SER A 36 9.94 -7.75 15.05
CA SER A 36 8.66 -7.05 15.17
C SER A 36 7.97 -6.83 13.82
N LYS A 37 8.67 -7.00 12.69
CA LYS A 37 8.11 -6.84 11.34
C LYS A 37 6.86 -7.69 11.08
N PRO A 38 6.78 -8.97 11.50
CA PRO A 38 5.57 -9.77 11.30
C PRO A 38 4.31 -9.16 11.91
N ALA A 39 4.43 -8.38 13.00
CA ALA A 39 3.29 -7.72 13.63
C ALA A 39 2.79 -6.49 12.84
N GLN A 40 3.63 -5.89 11.98
CA GLN A 40 3.25 -4.75 11.14
C GLN A 40 2.63 -5.21 9.80
N LEU A 41 2.91 -6.44 9.37
CA LEU A 41 2.49 -6.97 8.07
C LEU A 41 0.97 -6.91 7.85
N PRO A 42 0.09 -7.30 8.81
CA PRO A 42 -1.35 -7.23 8.61
C PRO A 42 -1.84 -5.81 8.32
N TYR A 43 -1.20 -4.80 8.91
CA TYR A 43 -1.58 -3.40 8.72
C TYR A 43 -1.22 -2.89 7.32
N VAL A 44 -0.04 -3.24 6.81
CA VAL A 44 0.36 -2.93 5.43
C VAL A 44 -0.56 -3.64 4.43
N MET A 45 -0.89 -4.91 4.66
CA MET A 45 -1.77 -5.67 3.77
C MET A 45 -3.21 -5.15 3.77
N ASP A 46 -3.75 -4.76 4.92
CA ASP A 46 -5.11 -4.22 5.01
C ASP A 46 -5.23 -2.86 4.30
N THR A 47 -4.22 -1.98 4.45
CA THR A 47 -4.18 -0.70 3.75
C THR A 47 -3.99 -0.88 2.24
N ALA A 48 -3.12 -1.79 1.80
CA ALA A 48 -2.97 -2.14 0.38
C ALA A 48 -4.28 -2.66 -0.23
N ARG A 49 -4.99 -3.55 0.47
CA ARG A 49 -6.30 -4.07 0.04
C ARG A 49 -7.31 -2.95 -0.17
N HIS A 50 -7.37 -1.96 0.72
CA HIS A 50 -8.27 -0.82 0.56
C HIS A 50 -7.93 0.04 -0.66
N VAL A 51 -6.64 0.24 -0.93
CA VAL A 51 -6.16 0.96 -2.12
C VAL A 51 -6.54 0.21 -3.39
N LEU A 52 -6.30 -1.11 -3.46
CA LEU A 52 -6.63 -1.94 -4.64
C LEU A 52 -8.12 -1.92 -5.03
N LEU A 53 -9.01 -1.61 -4.08
CA LEU A 53 -10.45 -1.52 -4.32
C LEU A 53 -10.90 -0.14 -4.83
N GLN A 54 -9.98 0.82 -4.99
CA GLN A 54 -10.29 2.13 -5.55
C GLN A 54 -9.91 2.19 -7.04
N ASP A 55 -10.63 3.00 -7.80
CA ASP A 55 -10.22 3.38 -9.15
C ASP A 55 -8.83 4.04 -9.09
N GLY A 56 -7.92 3.66 -9.98
CA GLY A 56 -6.52 4.12 -9.98
C GLY A 56 -5.62 3.51 -8.89
N GLY A 57 -6.17 2.68 -7.99
CA GLY A 57 -5.41 2.10 -6.88
C GLY A 57 -4.28 1.15 -7.29
N CYS A 58 -4.48 0.36 -8.34
CA CYS A 58 -3.46 -0.55 -8.85
C CYS A 58 -2.22 0.19 -9.37
N GLU A 59 -2.41 1.20 -10.23
CA GLU A 59 -1.32 2.05 -10.76
C GLU A 59 -0.60 2.82 -9.64
N ALA A 60 -1.36 3.29 -8.65
CA ALA A 60 -0.81 4.00 -7.50
C ALA A 60 0.07 3.09 -6.61
N LEU A 61 -0.27 1.80 -6.47
CA LEU A 61 0.54 0.80 -5.77
C LEU A 61 1.74 0.36 -6.59
N GLU A 62 1.59 0.18 -7.91
CA GLU A 62 2.69 -0.13 -8.82
C GLU A 62 3.79 0.94 -8.73
N SER A 63 3.40 2.21 -8.74
CA SER A 63 4.32 3.36 -8.55
C SER A 63 5.05 3.35 -7.20
N ARG A 64 4.57 2.56 -6.23
CA ARG A 64 5.12 2.40 -4.88
C ARG A 64 5.80 1.06 -4.65
N ALA A 65 5.82 0.17 -5.65
CA ALA A 65 6.31 -1.19 -5.55
C ALA A 65 7.69 -1.26 -4.86
N GLN A 66 8.62 -0.46 -5.37
CA GLN A 66 9.98 -0.42 -4.85
C GLN A 66 10.05 -0.02 -3.36
N ALA A 67 9.16 0.85 -2.89
CA ALA A 67 9.21 1.36 -1.52
C ALA A 67 8.85 0.28 -0.50
N PHE A 68 7.77 -0.47 -0.74
CA PHE A 68 7.37 -1.55 0.17
C PHE A 68 8.17 -2.83 -0.03
N GLU A 69 8.73 -3.06 -1.22
CA GLU A 69 9.71 -4.13 -1.41
C GLU A 69 10.96 -3.87 -0.53
N ASN A 70 11.49 -2.64 -0.58
CA ASN A 70 12.62 -2.22 0.24
C ASN A 70 12.31 -2.15 1.75
N SER A 71 11.04 -2.06 2.16
CA SER A 71 10.69 -2.08 3.59
C SER A 71 10.85 -3.46 4.23
N GLY A 72 11.13 -4.50 3.43
CA GLY A 72 11.19 -5.89 3.88
C GLY A 72 9.79 -6.50 4.03
N LEU A 73 8.82 -6.06 3.23
CA LEU A 73 7.47 -6.64 3.19
C LEU A 73 7.49 -8.14 2.87
N PHE A 74 8.39 -8.52 1.96
CA PHE A 74 8.51 -9.89 1.50
C PHE A 74 9.51 -10.71 2.30
N SER A 75 10.23 -10.12 3.27
CA SER A 75 11.29 -10.82 3.99
C SER A 75 10.79 -12.05 4.73
N GLY A 76 11.45 -13.19 4.51
CA GLY A 76 11.06 -14.49 5.05
C GLY A 76 9.89 -15.16 4.34
N SER A 77 9.45 -14.65 3.19
CA SER A 77 8.43 -15.28 2.33
C SER A 77 9.04 -15.80 1.03
N ASP A 78 8.30 -16.66 0.33
CA ASP A 78 8.68 -17.15 -1.00
C ASP A 78 8.81 -16.03 -2.06
N TRP A 79 8.30 -14.83 -1.75
CA TRP A 79 8.41 -13.63 -2.57
C TRP A 79 9.66 -12.79 -2.29
N GLU A 80 10.46 -13.12 -1.26
CA GLU A 80 11.75 -12.44 -1.04
C GLU A 80 12.72 -12.71 -2.18
N THR A 81 12.64 -13.91 -2.77
CA THR A 81 13.44 -14.32 -3.92
C THR A 81 12.53 -15.10 -4.89
N PRO A 82 11.71 -14.38 -5.69
CA PRO A 82 10.75 -15.04 -6.57
C PRO A 82 11.49 -15.93 -7.57
N SER A 83 11.17 -17.22 -7.57
CA SER A 83 11.71 -18.18 -8.52
C SER A 83 10.82 -18.21 -9.77
N ILE A 84 11.39 -17.90 -10.93
CA ILE A 84 10.76 -17.95 -12.25
C ILE A 84 11.15 -19.22 -13.01
#